data_AF-A0A967AJK4-F1
#
_entry.id   AF-A0A967AJK4-F1
#
_cell.length_a   1.000
_cell.length_b   1.000
_cell.length_c   1.000
_cell.angle_alpha   90.00
_cell.angle_beta   90.00
_cell.angle_gamma   90.00
#
_symmetry.space_group_name_H-M   'P 1'
#
loop_
_entity.id
_entity.type
_entity.pdbx_description
1 polymer ?
#
loop_
_entity_poly.entity_id
_entity_poly.type
_entity_poly.pdbx_seq_one_letter_code
_entity_poly.pdbx_strand_id
1 'polypeptide(L)'
;MPEQKNRDLSLDNLFRALLRLHKALLDDERVSYERVHGRIPSNGAFLQLALNDAWFAWLRPLSQLIAKLNELSESNDPAPREAIPALLASVRTLLIPTEEGEGFGRQYYDALQRSPDVVLEHAAVGALLRQSIPNKE
;
A
#
# COMPACT_ATOMS: atom_id res chain seq x y z
N MET A 1 1.26 -27.18 -13.95
CA MET A 1 0.74 -25.87 -14.41
C MET A 1 1.70 -24.76 -13.98
N PRO A 2 2.71 -24.41 -14.79
CA PRO A 2 3.76 -23.43 -14.43
C PRO A 2 3.25 -21.98 -14.36
N GLU A 3 2.25 -21.63 -15.19
CA GLU A 3 1.59 -20.31 -15.22
C GLU A 3 1.01 -19.90 -13.86
N GLN A 4 0.36 -20.85 -13.17
CA GLN A 4 -0.30 -20.60 -11.89
C GLN A 4 0.71 -20.24 -10.78
N LYS A 5 1.82 -20.99 -10.73
CA LYS A 5 2.89 -20.77 -9.74
C LYS A 5 3.57 -19.42 -9.93
N ASN A 6 3.78 -19.00 -11.17
CA ASN A 6 4.36 -17.67 -11.46
C ASN A 6 3.42 -16.53 -11.04
N ARG A 7 2.12 -16.71 -11.18
CA ARG A 7 1.13 -15.73 -10.77
C ARG A 7 1.08 -15.57 -9.25
N ASP A 8 1.12 -16.67 -8.50
CA ASP A 8 1.16 -16.64 -7.02
C ASP A 8 2.42 -15.94 -6.51
N LEU A 9 3.58 -16.25 -7.09
CA LEU A 9 4.84 -15.57 -6.77
C LEU A 9 4.79 -14.06 -7.07
N SER A 10 4.09 -13.65 -8.14
CA SER A 10 3.91 -12.24 -8.48
C SER A 10 3.03 -11.51 -7.46
N LEU A 11 1.97 -12.14 -6.98
CA LEU A 11 1.08 -11.58 -5.94
C LEU A 11 1.79 -11.48 -4.60
N ASP A 12 2.55 -12.50 -4.20
CA ASP A 12 3.37 -12.48 -2.99
C ASP A 12 4.40 -11.33 -3.02
N ASN A 13 5.04 -11.13 -4.17
CA ASN A 13 5.99 -10.03 -4.36
C ASN A 13 5.30 -8.67 -4.26
N LEU A 14 4.12 -8.52 -4.87
CA LEU A 14 3.33 -7.29 -4.78
C LEU A 14 2.87 -7.03 -3.36
N PHE A 15 2.38 -8.05 -2.65
CA PHE A 15 1.99 -7.96 -1.24
C PHE A 15 3.14 -7.46 -0.37
N ARG A 16 4.32 -8.06 -0.50
CA ARG A 16 5.52 -7.63 0.22
C ARG A 16 5.92 -6.20 -0.13
N ALA A 17 5.78 -5.79 -1.40
CA ALA A 17 6.09 -4.42 -1.82
C ALA A 17 5.09 -3.41 -1.25
N LEU A 18 3.80 -3.73 -1.22
CA LEU A 18 2.78 -2.88 -0.61
C LEU A 18 2.97 -2.74 0.91
N LEU A 19 3.38 -3.81 1.59
CA LEU A 19 3.75 -3.74 3.01
C LEU A 19 4.93 -2.79 3.27
N ARG A 20 5.96 -2.83 2.41
CA ARG A 20 7.10 -1.89 2.53
C ARG A 20 6.67 -0.45 2.25
N LEU A 21 5.85 -0.22 1.22
CA LEU A 21 5.28 1.10 0.94
C LEU A 21 4.46 1.61 2.13
N HIS A 22 3.57 0.79 2.69
CA HIS A 22 2.78 1.14 3.87
C HIS A 22 3.66 1.49 5.06
N LYS A 23 4.73 0.73 5.30
CA LYS A 23 5.69 1.02 6.36
C LYS A 23 6.41 2.35 6.12
N ALA A 24 6.89 2.62 4.90
CA ALA A 24 7.56 3.88 4.57
C ALA A 24 6.64 5.09 4.79
N LEU A 25 5.35 4.96 4.45
CA LEU A 25 4.34 5.98 4.73
C LEU A 25 4.11 6.17 6.23
N LEU A 26 3.99 5.09 7.00
CA LEU A 26 3.86 5.17 8.45
C LEU A 26 5.07 5.84 9.10
N ASP A 27 6.28 5.54 8.63
CA ASP A 27 7.50 6.13 9.16
C ASP A 27 7.59 7.64 8.85
N ASP A 28 7.20 8.08 7.64
CA ASP A 28 7.11 9.52 7.30
C ASP A 28 6.05 10.25 8.16
N GLU A 29 4.87 9.63 8.31
CA GLU A 29 3.79 10.19 9.11
C GLU A 29 4.14 10.22 10.60
N ARG A 30 4.88 9.23 11.09
CA ARG A 30 5.41 9.25 12.47
C ARG A 30 6.29 10.47 12.70
N VAL A 31 7.22 10.75 11.78
CA VAL A 31 8.11 11.91 11.88
C VAL A 31 7.29 13.21 11.87
N SER A 32 6.29 13.31 10.99
CA SER A 32 5.42 14.49 10.89
C SER A 32 4.57 14.68 12.14
N TYR A 33 3.98 13.60 12.67
CA TYR A 33 3.22 13.61 13.92
C TYR A 33 4.09 14.03 15.11
N GLU A 34 5.28 13.45 15.26
CA GLU A 34 6.18 13.76 16.37
C GLU A 34 6.67 15.22 16.37
N ARG A 35 6.77 15.85 15.19
CA ARG A 35 7.09 17.27 15.07
C ARG A 35 5.98 18.18 15.61
N VAL A 36 4.73 17.78 15.48
CA VAL A 36 3.55 18.57 15.88
C VAL A 36 3.12 18.26 17.32
N HIS A 37 3.13 16.98 17.71
CA HIS A 37 2.58 16.51 18.98
C HIS A 37 3.65 16.11 20.02
N GLY A 38 4.92 16.12 19.63
CA GLY A 38 6.03 15.65 20.45
C GLY A 38 6.27 14.15 20.30
N ARG A 39 7.34 13.68 20.94
CA ARG A 39 7.85 12.30 20.77
C ARG A 39 6.82 11.25 21.22
N ILE A 40 6.62 10.22 20.40
CA ILE A 40 5.76 9.09 20.77
C ILE A 40 6.52 8.20 21.76
N PRO A 41 5.92 7.84 22.90
CA PRO A 41 6.66 7.24 24.02
C PRO A 41 7.08 5.79 23.78
N SER A 42 6.39 5.04 22.90
CA SER A 42 6.71 3.64 22.61
C SER A 42 6.14 3.19 21.26
N ASN A 43 6.64 2.06 20.75
CA ASN A 43 6.07 1.43 19.56
C ASN A 43 4.61 0.96 19.76
N GLY A 44 4.25 0.55 20.98
CA GLY A 44 2.86 0.21 21.31
C GLY A 44 1.94 1.43 21.23
N ALA A 45 2.39 2.59 21.72
CA ALA A 45 1.65 3.85 21.58
C ALA A 45 1.53 4.27 20.11
N PHE A 46 2.60 4.13 19.32
CA PHE A 46 2.56 4.40 17.89
C PHE A 46 1.54 3.51 17.16
N LEU A 47 1.50 2.21 17.48
CA LEU A 47 0.51 1.30 16.91
C LEU A 47 -0.92 1.73 17.25
N GLN A 48 -1.18 2.13 18.50
CA GLN A 48 -2.51 2.63 18.89
C GLN A 48 -2.91 3.90 18.12
N LEU A 49 -1.96 4.81 17.87
CA LEU A 49 -2.19 5.99 17.04
C LEU A 49 -2.48 5.60 15.58
N ALA A 50 -1.65 4.74 14.98
CA ALA A 50 -1.81 4.29 13.61
C ALA A 50 -3.18 3.62 13.36
N LEU A 51 -3.72 2.95 14.38
CA LEU A 51 -5.02 2.28 14.30
C LEU A 51 -6.20 3.25 14.52
N ASN A 52 -6.11 4.13 15.51
CA ASN A 52 -7.28 4.83 16.04
C ASN A 52 -7.30 6.33 15.74
N ASP A 53 -6.14 6.96 15.51
CA ASP A 53 -6.04 8.42 15.36
C ASP A 53 -6.42 8.88 13.95
N ALA A 54 -7.06 10.05 13.86
CA ALA A 54 -7.49 10.64 12.60
C ALA A 54 -6.29 11.04 11.71
N TRP A 55 -5.14 11.36 12.29
CA TRP A 55 -3.90 11.67 11.58
C TRP A 55 -3.47 10.54 10.65
N PHE A 56 -3.59 9.28 11.10
CA PHE A 56 -3.19 8.11 10.32
C PHE A 56 -4.35 7.50 9.51
N ALA A 57 -5.58 8.01 9.66
CA ALA A 57 -6.77 7.42 9.06
C ALA A 57 -6.71 7.37 7.53
N TRP A 58 -5.96 8.27 6.90
CA TRP A 58 -5.78 8.28 5.45
C TRP A 58 -5.04 7.05 4.91
N LEU A 59 -4.29 6.30 5.73
CA LEU A 59 -3.60 5.07 5.32
C LEU A 59 -4.51 3.83 5.30
N ARG A 60 -5.72 3.92 5.88
CA ARG A 60 -6.67 2.79 5.98
C ARG A 60 -7.03 2.15 4.64
N PRO A 61 -7.29 2.90 3.55
CA PRO A 61 -7.59 2.31 2.25
C PRO A 61 -6.46 1.39 1.75
N LEU A 62 -5.20 1.77 1.97
CA LEU A 62 -4.04 0.94 1.61
C LEU A 62 -3.97 -0.33 2.45
N SER A 63 -4.17 -0.23 3.78
CA SER A 63 -4.21 -1.40 4.66
C SER A 63 -5.29 -2.40 4.28
N GLN A 64 -6.47 -1.92 3.87
CA GLN A 64 -7.57 -2.77 3.43
C GLN A 64 -7.23 -3.52 2.12
N LEU A 65 -6.56 -2.87 1.17
CA LEU A 65 -6.10 -3.54 -0.05
C LEU A 65 -5.02 -4.58 0.23
N ILE A 66 -4.09 -4.28 1.13
CA ILE A 66 -3.05 -5.22 1.57
C ILE A 66 -3.67 -6.47 2.19
N ALA A 67 -4.65 -6.29 3.09
CA ALA A 67 -5.35 -7.41 3.74
C ALA A 67 -6.07 -8.30 2.72
N LYS A 68 -6.80 -7.71 1.77
CA LYS A 68 -7.47 -8.44 0.68
C LYS A 68 -6.48 -9.20 -0.20
N LEU A 69 -5.32 -8.59 -0.48
CA LEU A 69 -4.29 -9.25 -1.28
C LEU A 69 -3.66 -10.44 -0.53
N ASN A 70 -3.45 -10.32 0.79
CA ASN A 70 -2.96 -11.41 1.63
C ASN A 70 -3.92 -12.61 1.59
N GLU A 71 -5.21 -12.36 1.80
CA GLU A 71 -6.26 -13.38 1.78
C GLU A 71 -6.29 -14.13 0.42
N LEU A 72 -6.18 -13.40 -0.69
CA LEU A 72 -6.13 -14.00 -2.02
C LEU A 72 -4.86 -14.78 -2.30
N SER A 73 -3.72 -14.36 -1.73
CA SER A 73 -2.44 -15.06 -1.90
C SER A 73 -2.40 -16.37 -1.10
N GLU A 74 -3.07 -16.41 0.05
CA GLU A 74 -3.22 -17.61 0.88
C GLU A 74 -4.32 -18.57 0.38
N SER A 75 -5.27 -18.08 -0.43
CA SER A 75 -6.39 -18.87 -0.92
C SER A 75 -6.00 -19.83 -2.05
N ASN A 76 -6.27 -21.12 -1.86
CA ASN A 76 -6.15 -22.14 -2.91
C ASN A 76 -7.42 -22.30 -3.75
N ASP A 77 -8.48 -21.55 -3.44
CA ASP A 77 -9.75 -21.65 -4.15
C ASP A 77 -9.73 -20.86 -5.47
N PRO A 78 -10.38 -21.37 -6.54
CA PRO A 78 -10.46 -20.68 -7.81
C PRO A 78 -11.42 -19.48 -7.81
N ALA A 79 -12.49 -19.50 -7.00
CA ALA A 79 -13.50 -18.43 -6.99
C ALA A 79 -12.95 -17.05 -6.52
N PRO A 80 -12.13 -16.95 -5.46
CA PRO A 80 -11.50 -15.69 -5.09
C PRO A 80 -10.50 -15.16 -6.14
N ARG A 81 -9.93 -16.03 -6.97
CA ARG A 81 -8.89 -15.65 -7.95
C ARG A 81 -9.44 -14.85 -9.14
N GLU A 82 -10.74 -14.93 -9.42
CA GLU A 82 -11.41 -14.08 -10.42
C GLU A 82 -11.41 -12.60 -10.02
N ALA A 83 -11.31 -12.29 -8.73
CA ALA A 83 -11.26 -10.92 -8.22
C ALA A 83 -9.87 -10.26 -8.34
N ILE A 84 -8.81 -11.03 -8.62
CA ILE A 84 -7.43 -10.53 -8.68
C ILE A 84 -7.28 -9.32 -9.62
N PRO A 85 -7.76 -9.36 -10.89
CA PRO A 85 -7.58 -8.22 -11.80
C PRO A 85 -8.24 -6.93 -11.28
N ALA A 86 -9.43 -7.04 -10.67
CA ALA A 86 -10.14 -5.90 -10.10
C ALA A 86 -9.41 -5.34 -8.87
N LEU A 87 -8.80 -6.21 -8.06
CA LEU A 87 -7.99 -5.79 -6.92
C LEU A 87 -6.72 -5.07 -7.38
N LEU A 88 -6.01 -5.58 -8.39
CA LEU A 88 -4.83 -4.93 -8.97
C LEU A 88 -5.17 -3.55 -9.55
N ALA A 89 -6.32 -3.42 -10.23
CA ALA A 89 -6.82 -2.14 -10.70
C ALA A 89 -7.10 -1.17 -9.55
N SER A 90 -7.69 -1.65 -8.45
CA SER A 90 -7.95 -0.86 -7.24
C SER A 90 -6.66 -0.35 -6.60
N VAL A 91 -5.62 -1.20 -6.51
CA VAL A 91 -4.29 -0.78 -6.03
C VAL A 91 -3.71 0.31 -6.92
N ARG A 92 -3.75 0.13 -8.25
CA ARG A 92 -3.25 1.13 -9.19
C ARG A 92 -3.97 2.47 -9.02
N THR A 93 -5.30 2.46 -8.93
CA THR A 93 -6.11 3.66 -8.78
C THR A 93 -5.86 4.36 -7.45
N LEU A 94 -5.73 3.63 -6.34
CA LEU A 94 -5.45 4.22 -5.04
C LEU A 94 -4.10 4.95 -5.04
N LEU A 95 -3.08 4.36 -5.68
CA LEU A 95 -1.72 4.92 -5.71
C LEU A 95 -1.51 6.01 -6.79
N ILE A 96 -2.60 6.59 -7.31
CA ILE A 96 -2.52 7.78 -8.16
C ILE A 96 -2.43 9.00 -7.22
N PRO A 97 -1.29 9.71 -7.18
CA PRO A 97 -1.18 10.92 -6.38
C PRO A 97 -2.02 12.04 -7.01
N THR A 98 -2.63 12.88 -6.16
CA THR A 98 -3.41 14.03 -6.60
C THR A 98 -2.90 15.29 -5.92
N GLU A 99 -2.57 16.32 -6.69
CA GLU A 99 -2.11 17.59 -6.11
C GLU A 99 -3.22 18.36 -5.43
N GLU A 100 -4.47 18.12 -5.81
CA GLU A 100 -5.64 18.83 -5.27
C GLU A 100 -6.63 17.83 -4.65
N GLY A 101 -7.53 18.36 -3.81
CA GLY A 101 -8.56 17.59 -3.12
C GLY A 101 -8.14 17.12 -1.73
N GLU A 102 -8.97 16.22 -1.17
CA GLU A 102 -8.81 15.66 0.17
C GLU A 102 -8.65 14.13 0.12
N GLY A 103 -8.16 13.55 1.21
CA GLY A 103 -8.04 12.10 1.38
C GLY A 103 -6.72 11.52 0.88
N PHE A 104 -6.75 10.26 0.46
CA PHE A 104 -5.53 9.48 0.19
C PHE A 104 -4.64 10.12 -0.88
N GLY A 105 -5.19 10.49 -2.03
CA GLY A 105 -4.41 10.96 -3.18
C GLY A 105 -3.55 12.20 -2.85
N ARG A 106 -4.12 13.14 -2.08
CA ARG A 106 -3.41 14.35 -1.64
C ARG A 106 -2.33 14.06 -0.61
N GLN A 107 -2.67 13.31 0.44
CA GLN A 107 -1.69 12.93 1.47
C GLN A 107 -0.56 12.09 0.88
N TYR A 108 -0.88 11.22 -0.09
CA TYR A 108 0.09 10.41 -0.80
C TYR A 108 1.01 11.26 -1.68
N TYR A 109 0.48 12.26 -2.38
CA TYR A 109 1.29 13.23 -3.11
C TYR A 109 2.27 13.95 -2.17
N ASP A 110 1.78 14.49 -1.04
CA ASP A 110 2.63 15.22 -0.10
C ASP A 110 3.72 14.29 0.51
N ALA A 111 3.39 13.02 0.82
CA ALA A 111 4.36 12.04 1.31
C ALA A 111 5.47 11.72 0.27
N LEU A 112 5.12 11.63 -1.01
CA LEU A 112 6.10 11.44 -2.10
C LEU A 112 7.08 12.62 -2.22
N GLN A 113 6.65 13.84 -1.90
CA GLN A 113 7.53 15.02 -1.90
C GLN A 113 8.45 15.07 -0.67
N ARG A 114 8.01 14.51 0.47
CA ARG A 114 8.74 14.59 1.75
C ARG A 114 9.74 13.46 1.95
N SER A 115 9.46 12.26 1.45
CA SER A 115 10.21 11.04 1.79
C SER A 115 10.76 10.31 0.56
N PRO A 116 12.09 10.29 0.37
CA PRO A 116 12.73 9.48 -0.67
C PRO A 116 12.41 7.98 -0.57
N ASP A 117 12.24 7.46 0.65
CA ASP A 117 11.91 6.05 0.87
C ASP A 117 10.51 5.71 0.32
N VAL A 118 9.55 6.63 0.46
CA VAL A 118 8.19 6.46 -0.13
C VAL A 118 8.27 6.45 -1.66
N VAL A 119 9.12 7.27 -2.26
CA VAL A 119 9.33 7.29 -3.73
C VAL A 119 9.92 5.97 -4.22
N LEU A 120 10.92 5.43 -3.52
CA LEU A 120 11.55 4.16 -3.88
C LEU A 120 10.56 2.99 -3.79
N GLU A 121 9.77 2.91 -2.71
CA GLU A 121 8.78 1.85 -2.57
C GLU A 121 7.59 2.01 -3.52
N HIS A 122 7.19 3.25 -3.85
CA HIS A 122 6.22 3.52 -4.92
C HIS A 122 6.70 2.96 -6.27
N ALA A 123 7.95 3.26 -6.64
CA ALA A 123 8.54 2.77 -7.88
C ALA A 123 8.60 1.24 -7.94
N ALA A 124 8.93 0.59 -6.81
CA ALA A 124 8.95 -0.87 -6.69
C ALA A 124 7.56 -1.48 -6.90
N VAL A 125 6.52 -0.92 -6.27
CA VAL A 125 5.13 -1.35 -6.47
C VAL A 125 4.70 -1.15 -7.92
N GLY A 126 4.99 0.01 -8.51
CA GLY A 126 4.67 0.31 -9.91
C GLY A 126 5.30 -0.66 -10.89
N ALA A 127 6.54 -1.10 -10.64
CA ALA A 127 7.21 -2.11 -11.46
C ALA A 127 6.51 -3.47 -11.41
N LEU A 128 6.08 -3.92 -10.23
CA LEU A 128 5.37 -5.20 -10.06
C LEU A 128 3.96 -5.17 -10.64
N LEU A 129 3.26 -4.04 -10.55
CA LEU A 129 1.93 -3.87 -11.16
C LEU A 129 1.98 -3.97 -12.69
N ARG A 130 3.02 -3.41 -13.32
CA ARG A 130 3.23 -3.54 -14.77
C ARG A 130 3.51 -4.98 -15.21
N GLN A 131 4.15 -5.77 -14.37
CA GLN A 131 4.42 -7.20 -14.65
C GLN A 131 3.18 -8.07 -14.43
N SER A 132 2.29 -7.66 -13.53
CA SER A 132 1.13 -8.46 -13.12
C SER A 132 -0.12 -8.26 -13.98
N ILE A 133 -0.19 -7.18 -14.78
CA ILE A 133 -1.29 -6.89 -15.69
C ILE A 133 -0.75 -6.95 -17.13
N PRO A 134 -1.20 -7.88 -17.99
CA PRO A 134 -0.85 -7.83 -19.40
C PRO A 134 -1.47 -6.57 -20.01
N ASN A 135 -0.64 -5.71 -20.61
CA ASN A 135 -1.12 -4.59 -21.42
C ASN A 135 -2.05 -5.15 -22.50
N LYS A 136 -3.33 -4.77 -22.48
CA LYS A 136 -4.17 -4.84 -23.67
C LYS A 136 -3.76 -3.65 -24.53
N GLU A 137 -2.94 -3.92 -25.54
CA GLU A 137 -2.86 -3.08 -26.74
C GLU A 137 -4.19 -3.10 -27.49
#